data_AF-A0A388PXF8-F1
#
_entry.id   AF-A0A388PXF8-F1
#
_cell.length_a   1.000
_cell.length_b   1.000
_cell.length_c   1.000
_cell.angle_alpha   90.00
_cell.angle_beta   90.00
_cell.angle_gamma   90.00
#
_symmetry.space_group_name_H-M   'P 1'
#
loop_
_entity.id
_entity.type
_entity.pdbx_description
1 polymer ?
#
loop_
_entity_poly.entity_id
_entity_poly.type
_entity_poly.pdbx_seq_one_letter_code
_entity_poly.pdbx_strand_id
1 'polypeptide(L)' 'MGRQIFYIDYPQEHQGDALHAYQCKFCKIDTVKINGLLENHLPNCNYRVEKEKTITE' A
#
# COMPACT_ATOMS: atom_id res chain seq x y z
N MET A 1 14.64 -16.94 -9.71
CA MET A 1 14.15 -15.88 -8.80
C MET A 1 12.76 -15.46 -9.25
N GLY A 2 11.76 -15.53 -8.38
CA GLY A 2 10.41 -15.04 -8.69
C GLY A 2 10.41 -13.52 -8.83
N ARG A 3 9.65 -12.98 -9.79
CA ARG A 3 9.51 -11.54 -9.98
C ARG A 3 8.49 -11.04 -8.96
N GLN A 4 8.96 -10.35 -7.92
CA GLN A 4 8.06 -9.75 -6.93
C GLN A 4 7.42 -8.50 -7.55
N ILE A 5 6.08 -8.47 -7.58
CA ILE A 5 5.33 -7.33 -8.11
C ILE A 5 5.24 -6.30 -6.99
N PHE A 6 5.73 -5.09 -7.25
CA PHE A 6 5.61 -3.97 -6.33
C PHE A 6 4.45 -3.06 -6.76
N TYR A 7 3.60 -2.78 -5.80
CA TYR A 7 2.42 -1.93 -5.88
C TYR A 7 2.78 -0.60 -5.23
N ILE A 8 3.29 0.35 -6.02
CA ILE A 8 3.74 1.67 -5.53
C ILE A 8 2.81 2.82 -5.95
N ASP A 9 1.75 2.52 -6.70
CA ASP A 9 0.75 3.51 -7.16
C ASP A 9 -0.34 3.80 -6.11
N TYR A 10 -0.29 3.16 -4.94
CA TYR A 10 -1.29 3.42 -3.90
C TYR A 10 -1.23 4.87 -3.42
N PRO A 11 -2.39 5.49 -3.14
CA PRO A 11 -2.42 6.86 -2.65
C PRO A 11 -1.78 6.93 -1.27
N GLN A 12 -0.87 7.89 -1.11
CA GLN A 12 -0.14 8.16 0.14
C GLN A 12 -0.54 9.52 0.72
N GLU A 13 -0.56 9.64 2.04
CA GLU A 13 -0.67 10.90 2.77
C GLU A 13 0.49 11.06 3.74
N HIS A 14 0.89 12.31 3.95
CA HIS A 14 1.95 12.67 4.88
C HIS A 14 1.40 12.71 6.31
N GLN A 15 2.11 12.10 7.26
CA GLN A 15 1.73 12.01 8.67
C GLN A 15 2.19 13.25 9.49
N GLY A 16 2.29 14.41 8.85
CA GLY A 16 2.58 15.68 9.52
C GLY A 16 4.01 15.78 10.04
N ASP A 17 4.21 15.50 11.33
CA ASP A 17 5.38 15.95 12.11
C ASP A 17 6.73 15.39 11.63
N ALA A 18 6.75 14.22 10.98
CA ALA A 18 7.98 13.62 10.50
C ALA A 18 8.19 13.84 9.00
N LEU A 19 9.36 14.39 8.64
CA LEU A 19 9.74 14.79 7.27
C LEU A 19 9.55 13.70 6.21
N HIS A 20 9.59 12.42 6.61
CA HIS A 20 9.49 11.25 5.73
C HIS A 20 8.42 10.25 6.18
N ALA A 21 7.49 10.65 7.04
CA ALA A 21 6.41 9.78 7.50
C ALA A 21 5.23 9.85 6.53
N TYR A 22 5.09 8.82 5.71
CA TYR A 22 3.97 8.66 4.79
C TYR A 22 3.22 7.39 5.12
N GLN A 23 1.91 7.42 4.94
CA GLN A 23 1.03 6.27 5.10
C GLN A 23 0.07 6.13 3.93
N CYS A 24 -0.45 4.94 3.70
CA CYS A 24 -1.53 4.73 2.73
C CYS A 24 -2.77 5.54 3.15
N LYS A 25 -3.40 6.25 2.20
CA LYS A 25 -4.60 7.06 2.48
C LYS A 25 -5.77 6.26 3.01
N PHE A 26 -5.87 4.99 2.63
CA PHE A 26 -7.00 4.12 2.98
C PHE A 26 -6.80 3.37 4.29
N CYS A 27 -5.70 2.62 4.43
CA CYS A 27 -5.46 1.78 5.59
C CYS A 27 -4.55 2.40 6.66
N LYS A 28 -4.00 3.60 6.40
CA LYS A 28 -3.13 4.34 7.32
C LYS A 28 -1.89 3.57 7.80
N ILE A 29 -1.50 2.53 7.06
CA ILE A 29 -0.24 1.81 7.30
C ILE A 29 0.89 2.61 6.65
N ASP A 30 1.99 2.76 7.40
CA ASP A 30 3.20 3.45 6.94
C ASP A 30 3.72 2.84 5.63
N THR A 31 4.18 3.68 4.71
CA THR A 31 4.76 3.25 3.43
C THR A 31 5.97 2.34 3.63
N VAL A 32 6.74 2.58 4.69
CA VAL A 32 7.87 1.74 5.11
C VAL A 32 7.41 0.33 5.52
N LYS A 33 6.26 0.20 6.18
CA LYS A 33 5.68 -1.11 6.53
C LYS A 33 5.05 -1.80 5.32
N ILE A 34 4.40 -1.03 4.44
CA ILE A 34 3.83 -1.57 3.19
C ILE A 34 4.93 -2.15 2.30
N ASN A 35 6.07 -1.46 2.19
CA ASN A 35 7.22 -1.90 1.39
C ASN A 35 6.85 -2.21 -0.08
N GLY A 36 5.83 -1.52 -0.61
CA GLY A 36 5.30 -1.78 -1.94
C GLY A 36 4.65 -3.14 -2.14
N LEU A 37 4.31 -3.88 -1.07
CA LEU A 37 3.66 -5.19 -1.15
C LEU A 37 2.17 -5.08 -0.88
N LEU A 38 1.37 -5.69 -1.75
CA LEU A 38 -0.09 -5.66 -1.64
C LEU A 38 -0.58 -6.34 -0.35
N GLU A 39 0.08 -7.43 0.04
CA GLU A 39 -0.23 -8.20 1.26
C GLU A 39 0.01 -7.42 2.56
N ASN A 40 0.91 -6.44 2.55
CA ASN A 40 1.22 -5.61 3.71
C ASN A 40 0.19 -4.49 3.94
N HIS A 41 -0.76 -4.30 3.03
CA HIS A 41 -1.95 -3.51 3.30
C HIS A 41 -2.94 -4.30 4.15
N LEU A 42 -3.71 -3.58 4.98
CA LEU A 42 -4.83 -4.19 5.71
C LEU A 42 -5.82 -4.87 4.73
N PRO A 43 -6.46 -5.97 5.12
CA PRO A 43 -7.42 -6.69 4.27
C PRO A 43 -8.66 -5.85 3.91
N ASN A 44 -8.94 -4.80 4.68
CA ASN A 44 -10.01 -3.83 4.40
C ASN A 44 -9.53 -2.57 3.66
N CYS A 45 -8.27 -2.53 3.21
CA CYS A 45 -7.74 -1.41 2.45
C CYS A 45 -8.41 -1.34 1.08
N ASN A 46 -9.01 -0.20 0.75
CA ASN A 46 -9.73 -0.02 -0.52
C ASN A 46 -8.82 -0.31 -1.73
N TYR A 47 -7.62 0.29 -1.75
CA TYR A 47 -6.61 0.01 -2.78
C TYR A 47 -6.27 -1.48 -2.93
N ARG A 48 -6.11 -2.19 -1.80
CA ARG A 48 -5.80 -3.63 -1.81
C ARG A 48 -6.93 -4.40 -2.46
N VAL A 49 -8.16 -4.17 -1.98
CA VAL A 49 -9.36 -4.85 -2.47
C VAL A 49 -9.59 -4.60 -3.96
N GLU A 50 -9.34 -3.38 -4.44
CA GLU A 50 -9.44 -3.04 -5.87
C GLU A 50 -8.36 -3.75 -6.70
N LYS A 51 -7.10 -3.71 -6.27
CA LYS A 51 -6.01 -4.39 -6.99
C LYS A 51 -6.17 -5.91 -7.00
N GLU A 52 -6.57 -6.51 -5.88
CA GLU A 52 -6.83 -7.95 -5.78
C GLU A 52 -7.87 -8.38 -6.83
N LYS A 53 -8.94 -7.60 -7.02
CA LYS A 53 -9.94 -7.88 -8.08
C LYS A 53 -9.34 -7.85 -9.48
N THR A 54 -8.55 -6.83 -9.80
CA THR A 54 -7.92 -6.69 -11.12
C THR A 54 -6.87 -7.77 -11.41
N ILE A 55 -6.25 -8.36 -10.39
CA ILE A 55 -5.27 -9.45 -10.58
C ILE A 55 -5.96 -10.80 -10.81
N THR A 56 -7.19 -10.95 -10.32
CA THR A 56 -7.97 -12.19 -10.44
C THR A 56 -8.78 -12.32 -11.73
N GLU A 57 -8.70 -11.33 -12.63
CA GLU A 57 -9.33 -11.32 -13.97
C GLU A 57 -8.29 -11.49 -15.08
#